data_AF-A8ZMG1-F1
#
_entry.id   AF-A8ZMG1-F1
#
_cell.length_a   1.000
_cell.length_b   1.000
_cell.length_c   1.000
_cell.angle_alpha   90.00
_cell.angle_beta   90.00
_cell.angle_gamma   90.00
#
_symmetry.space_group_name_H-M   'P 1'
#
loop_
_entity.id
_entity.type
_entity.pdbx_description
1 polymer ?
#
loop_
_entity_poly.entity_id
_entity_poly.type
_entity_poly.pdbx_seq_one_letter_code
_entity_poly.pdbx_strand_id
1 'polypeptide(L)'
;MPTPQPISSLTIHLTPEHLGFLAYLYPKEDPEDALIKLLDSARTRAIRRAEQQVRVLHLDQEQAEDQEEDPEESVSLSADVVENPIGALQELCQRQQISMPRYEFEVIPEGFRCLVLAMGLRGVGEGRSKKQAKVMAGHCSFKK
;
A
#
# COMPACT_ATOMS: atom_id res chain seq x y z
N MET A 1 -9.71 -31.08 -4.97
CA MET A 1 -9.50 -31.08 -6.43
C MET A 1 -9.25 -29.64 -6.86
N PRO A 2 -8.01 -29.22 -7.17
CA PRO A 2 -7.74 -27.87 -7.65
C PRO A 2 -8.24 -27.74 -9.10
N THR A 3 -9.06 -26.73 -9.37
CA THR A 3 -9.55 -26.40 -10.71
C THR A 3 -8.42 -25.79 -11.54
N PRO A 4 -8.18 -26.23 -12.79
CA PRO A 4 -7.18 -25.61 -13.65
C PRO A 4 -7.63 -24.18 -13.98
N GLN A 5 -6.79 -23.21 -13.63
CA GLN A 5 -6.98 -21.80 -13.96
C GLN A 5 -6.93 -21.65 -15.49
N PRO A 6 -7.85 -20.88 -16.11
CA PRO A 6 -7.81 -20.65 -17.55
C PRO A 6 -6.55 -19.85 -17.88
N ILE A 7 -5.67 -20.43 -18.69
CA ILE A 7 -4.50 -19.74 -19.22
C ILE A 7 -5.03 -18.78 -20.29
N SER A 8 -5.09 -17.50 -19.97
CA SER A 8 -5.40 -16.46 -20.94
C SER A 8 -4.21 -16.27 -21.88
N SER A 9 -4.36 -16.72 -23.14
CA SER A 9 -3.40 -16.39 -24.20
C SER A 9 -3.82 -15.08 -24.87
N LEU A 10 -2.84 -14.21 -25.12
CA LEU A 10 -3.02 -12.96 -25.84
C LEU A 10 -2.19 -13.00 -27.12
N THR A 11 -2.82 -12.86 -28.27
CA THR A 11 -2.13 -12.76 -29.57
C THR A 11 -2.15 -11.31 -30.02
N ILE A 12 -0.97 -10.77 -30.34
CA ILE A 12 -0.80 -9.38 -30.77
C ILE A 12 -0.31 -9.38 -32.22
N HIS A 13 -1.05 -8.71 -33.10
CA HIS A 13 -0.65 -8.49 -34.49
C HIS A 13 0.04 -7.13 -34.62
N LEU A 14 1.30 -7.14 -35.06
CA LEU A 14 2.08 -5.91 -35.29
C LEU A 14 1.97 -5.48 -36.76
N THR A 15 1.77 -4.18 -36.98
CA THR A 15 1.84 -3.57 -38.31
C THR A 15 3.30 -3.28 -38.68
N PRO A 16 3.61 -3.05 -39.96
CA PRO A 16 4.95 -2.65 -40.39
C PRO A 16 5.46 -1.36 -39.70
N GLU A 17 4.56 -0.42 -39.42
CA GLU A 17 4.91 0.81 -38.69
C GLU A 17 5.34 0.53 -37.24
N HIS A 18 4.63 -0.36 -36.55
CA HIS A 18 5.01 -0.79 -35.20
C HIS A 18 6.36 -1.52 -35.18
N LEU A 19 6.62 -2.37 -36.17
CA LEU A 19 7.92 -3.02 -36.34
C LEU A 19 9.02 -1.99 -36.59
N GLY A 20 8.78 -0.98 -37.42
CA GLY A 20 9.70 0.13 -37.65
C GLY A 20 9.99 0.93 -36.37
N PHE A 21 8.97 1.18 -35.55
CA PHE A 21 9.13 1.85 -34.26
C PHE A 21 9.95 1.03 -33.26
N LEU A 22 9.71 -0.28 -33.19
CA LEU A 22 10.51 -1.19 -32.36
C LEU A 22 11.96 -1.23 -32.81
N ALA A 23 12.21 -1.31 -34.12
CA ALA A 23 13.56 -1.26 -34.69
C ALA A 23 14.25 0.10 -34.44
N TYR A 24 13.49 1.20 -34.40
CA TYR A 24 14.03 2.51 -34.05
C TYR A 24 14.45 2.60 -32.57
N LEU A 25 13.62 2.12 -31.65
CA LEU A 25 13.90 2.16 -30.21
C LEU A 25 14.93 1.12 -29.76
N TYR A 26 14.93 -0.06 -30.39
CA TYR A 26 15.75 -1.21 -30.04
C TYR A 26 16.47 -1.76 -31.28
N PRO A 27 17.42 -1.02 -31.87
CA PRO A 27 18.00 -1.32 -33.19
C PRO A 27 18.87 -2.58 -33.27
N LYS A 28 19.15 -3.23 -32.13
CA LYS A 28 19.99 -4.44 -32.04
C LYS A 28 19.21 -5.66 -31.57
N GLU A 29 17.91 -5.54 -31.40
CA GLU A 29 17.07 -6.57 -30.81
C GLU A 29 16.08 -7.11 -31.83
N ASP A 30 15.71 -8.37 -31.67
CA ASP A 30 14.62 -8.95 -32.43
C ASP A 30 13.31 -8.22 -32.09
N PRO A 31 12.37 -8.05 -33.04
CA PRO A 31 11.09 -7.41 -32.77
C PRO A 31 10.31 -8.02 -31.60
N GLU A 32 10.43 -9.32 -31.33
CA GLU A 32 9.76 -9.95 -30.18
C GLU A 32 10.39 -9.48 -28.85
N ASP A 33 11.71 -9.55 -28.74
CA ASP A 33 12.45 -9.09 -27.56
C ASP A 33 12.24 -7.59 -27.31
N ALA A 34 12.26 -6.78 -28.38
CA ALA A 34 12.01 -5.36 -28.33
C ALA A 34 10.60 -5.05 -27.78
N LEU A 35 9.60 -5.82 -28.22
CA LEU A 35 8.22 -5.69 -27.72
C LEU A 35 8.14 -6.07 -26.24
N ILE A 36 8.76 -7.18 -25.83
CA ILE A 36 8.79 -7.62 -24.44
C ILE A 36 9.40 -6.55 -23.54
N LYS A 37 10.57 -6.00 -23.92
CA LYS A 37 11.22 -4.92 -23.14
C LYS A 37 10.40 -3.65 -23.07
N LEU A 38 9.70 -3.29 -24.15
CA LEU A 38 8.80 -2.15 -24.16
C LEU A 38 7.65 -2.35 -23.18
N LEU A 39 7.03 -3.54 -23.17
CA LEU A 39 5.94 -3.89 -22.27
C LEU A 39 6.40 -3.95 -20.81
N ASP A 40 7.55 -4.54 -20.51
CA ASP A 40 8.10 -4.56 -19.15
C ASP A 40 8.44 -3.17 -18.64
N SER A 41 8.97 -2.31 -19.52
CA SER A 41 9.21 -0.90 -19.19
C SER A 41 7.90 -0.17 -18.91
N ALA A 42 6.86 -0.42 -19.70
CA ALA A 42 5.53 0.16 -19.50
C ALA A 42 4.89 -0.32 -18.20
N ARG A 43 4.98 -1.62 -17.91
CA ARG A 43 4.54 -2.23 -16.65
C ARG A 43 5.23 -1.58 -15.46
N THR A 44 6.55 -1.44 -15.51
CA THR A 44 7.33 -0.82 -14.42
C THR A 44 6.91 0.63 -14.20
N ARG A 45 6.69 1.40 -15.27
CA ARG A 45 6.17 2.77 -15.17
C ARG A 45 4.76 2.81 -14.58
N ALA A 46 3.88 1.90 -14.97
CA ALA A 46 2.52 1.81 -14.45
C ALA A 46 2.52 1.50 -12.94
N ILE A 47 3.34 0.53 -12.51
CA ILE A 47 3.53 0.19 -11.09
C ILE A 47 4.02 1.41 -10.32
N ARG A 48 5.10 2.07 -10.77
CA ARG A 48 5.63 3.26 -10.10
C ARG A 48 4.62 4.39 -10.00
N ARG A 49 3.81 4.61 -11.05
CA ARG A 49 2.73 5.61 -11.02
C ARG A 49 1.64 5.24 -10.04
N ALA A 50 1.23 3.98 -9.98
CA ALA A 50 0.27 3.51 -9.00
C ALA A 50 0.82 3.68 -7.58
N GLU A 51 2.08 3.33 -7.33
CA GLU A 51 2.76 3.56 -6.06
C GLU A 51 2.83 5.05 -5.70
N GLN A 52 3.12 5.92 -6.66
CA GLN A 52 3.19 7.35 -6.44
C GLN A 52 1.81 7.97 -6.18
N GLN A 53 0.77 7.54 -6.90
CA GLN A 53 -0.61 7.93 -6.62
C GLN A 53 -1.02 7.50 -5.22
N VAL A 54 -0.67 6.27 -4.82
CA VAL A 54 -0.86 5.80 -3.45
C VAL A 54 -0.11 6.73 -2.47
N ARG A 55 1.16 7.09 -2.71
CA ARG A 55 1.89 8.04 -1.84
C ARG A 55 1.22 9.42 -1.75
N VAL A 56 0.70 9.97 -2.84
CA VAL A 56 0.03 11.28 -2.86
C VAL A 56 -1.30 11.23 -2.09
N LEU A 57 -2.10 10.17 -2.28
CA LEU A 57 -3.33 9.97 -1.51
C LEU A 57 -3.07 9.84 0.01
N HIS A 58 -1.89 9.39 0.42
CA HIS A 58 -1.50 9.34 1.84
C HIS A 58 -1.05 10.71 2.39
N LEU A 59 -0.48 11.61 1.57
CA LEU A 59 -0.20 12.99 1.99
C LEU A 59 -1.49 13.77 2.27
N ASP A 60 -2.54 13.53 1.47
CA ASP A 60 -3.86 14.16 1.67
C ASP A 60 -4.60 13.60 2.91
N GLN A 61 -4.24 12.40 3.38
CA GLN A 61 -4.75 11.86 4.65
C GLN A 61 -4.11 12.52 5.88
N GLU A 62 -2.90 13.08 5.77
CA GLU A 62 -2.26 13.86 6.83
C GLU A 62 -2.74 15.32 6.85
N GLN A 63 -3.12 15.91 5.71
CA GLN A 63 -3.62 17.30 5.67
C GLN A 63 -5.08 17.46 6.13
N ALA A 64 -5.87 16.39 6.17
CA ALA A 64 -7.25 16.45 6.64
C ALA A 64 -7.42 16.38 8.18
N GLU A 65 -6.34 16.19 8.95
CA GLU A 65 -6.40 16.05 10.42
C GLU A 65 -5.79 17.25 11.19
N ASP A 66 -5.52 18.39 10.54
CA ASP A 66 -4.90 19.57 11.19
C ASP A 66 -5.90 20.58 11.82
N GLN A 67 -7.18 20.25 11.92
CA GLN A 67 -8.14 21.07 12.68
C GLN A 67 -9.13 20.20 13.45
N GLU A 68 -8.78 19.89 14.70
CA GLU A 68 -9.69 19.92 15.84
C GLU A 68 -8.81 19.78 17.10
N GLU A 69 -8.31 20.92 17.58
CA GLU A 69 -7.79 21.03 18.94
C GLU A 69 -8.97 20.97 19.93
N ASP A 70 -8.93 20.02 20.87
CA ASP A 70 -9.47 20.22 22.21
C ASP A 70 -8.59 19.44 23.21
N PRO A 71 -8.24 20.02 24.37
CA PRO A 71 -7.12 19.59 25.17
C PRO A 71 -7.55 18.66 26.32
N GLU A 72 -6.56 17.91 26.80
CA GLU A 72 -6.50 17.22 28.10
C GLU A 72 -7.38 15.99 28.31
N GLU A 73 -6.74 14.82 28.48
CA GLU A 73 -6.63 14.23 29.82
C GLU A 73 -5.68 13.03 29.81
N SER A 74 -4.68 13.13 30.68
CA SER A 74 -3.65 12.15 30.95
C SER A 74 -4.22 10.91 31.65
N VAL A 75 -4.09 9.74 31.03
CA VAL A 75 -4.12 8.46 31.75
C VAL A 75 -2.87 7.67 31.38
N SER A 76 -1.94 7.67 32.33
CA SER A 76 -0.74 6.85 32.36
C SER A 76 -1.11 5.38 32.53
N LEU A 77 -0.87 4.59 31.48
CA LEU A 77 -0.66 3.15 31.60
C LEU A 77 0.69 2.80 30.98
N SER A 78 1.60 2.47 31.87
CA SER A 78 2.96 1.99 31.65
C SER A 78 3.02 0.80 30.69
N ALA A 79 3.69 1.01 29.56
CA ALA A 79 4.52 0.02 28.89
C ALA A 79 5.55 0.79 28.08
N ASP A 80 6.81 0.71 28.52
CA ASP A 80 7.96 1.11 27.73
C ASP A 80 7.85 0.50 26.32
N VAL A 81 8.33 1.26 25.33
CA VAL A 81 8.47 0.91 23.91
C VAL A 81 7.29 1.29 22.99
N VAL A 82 7.60 2.33 22.19
CA VAL A 82 6.91 2.93 21.04
C VAL A 82 5.90 4.05 21.33
N GLU A 83 6.41 5.29 21.49
CA GLU A 83 5.61 6.52 21.54
C GLU A 83 4.71 6.74 20.29
N ASN A 84 4.95 6.02 19.19
CA ASN A 84 4.12 6.04 18.00
C ASN A 84 4.05 4.66 17.31
N PRO A 85 3.15 3.75 17.74
CA PRO A 85 3.05 2.38 17.19
C PRO A 85 2.70 2.38 15.69
N ILE A 86 2.01 3.42 15.24
CA ILE A 86 1.66 3.64 13.83
C ILE A 86 2.92 4.01 13.04
N GLY A 87 3.70 4.96 13.55
CA GLY A 87 4.97 5.40 12.94
C GLY A 87 6.02 4.30 12.90
N ALA A 88 6.15 3.50 13.97
CA ALA A 88 7.06 2.36 13.99
C ALA A 88 6.68 1.29 12.97
N LEU A 89 5.38 1.02 12.79
CA LEU A 89 4.91 0.09 11.76
C LEU A 89 5.21 0.61 10.34
N GLN A 90 5.06 1.91 10.14
CA GLN A 90 5.38 2.55 8.86
C GLN A 90 6.88 2.52 8.57
N GLU A 91 7.73 2.91 9.53
CA GLU A 91 9.19 2.83 9.40
C GLU A 91 9.64 1.40 9.11
N LEU A 92 9.06 0.42 9.79
CA LEU A 92 9.40 -0.98 9.63
C LEU A 92 9.01 -1.48 8.23
N CYS A 93 7.80 -1.16 7.75
CA CYS A 93 7.39 -1.50 6.38
C CYS A 93 8.28 -0.81 5.33
N GLN A 94 8.70 0.43 5.58
CA GLN A 94 9.59 1.19 4.70
C GLN A 94 11.01 0.59 4.67
N ARG A 95 11.58 0.25 5.84
CA ARG A 95 12.90 -0.40 5.93
C ARG A 95 12.92 -1.77 5.27
N GLN A 96 11.82 -2.52 5.34
CA GLN A 96 11.72 -3.85 4.74
C GLN A 96 11.28 -3.83 3.26
N GLN A 97 11.06 -2.64 2.68
CA GLN A 97 10.53 -2.48 1.31
C GLN A 97 9.22 -3.25 1.06
N ILE A 98 8.36 -3.36 2.08
CA ILE A 98 7.07 -4.05 2.01
C ILE A 98 5.97 -3.02 1.72
N SER A 99 4.84 -3.50 1.18
CA SER A 99 3.62 -2.71 1.03
C SER A 99 3.26 -2.01 2.34
N MET A 100 2.94 -0.72 2.25
CA MET A 100 2.58 0.10 3.41
C MET A 100 1.35 -0.45 4.16
N PRO A 101 1.25 -0.20 5.48
CA PRO A 101 0.10 -0.59 6.29
C PRO A 101 -1.17 0.02 5.73
N ARG A 102 -2.20 -0.80 5.52
CA ARG A 102 -3.53 -0.34 5.17
C ARG A 102 -4.39 -0.24 6.43
N TYR A 103 -4.96 0.93 6.66
CA TYR A 103 -5.89 1.20 7.76
C TYR A 103 -7.32 1.27 7.22
N GLU A 104 -8.21 0.46 7.77
CA GLU A 104 -9.65 0.52 7.48
C GLU A 104 -10.40 0.90 8.76
N PHE A 105 -11.40 1.77 8.65
CA PHE A 105 -12.17 2.25 9.78
C PHE A 105 -13.63 1.86 9.64
N GLU A 106 -14.19 1.33 10.72
CA GLU A 106 -15.60 0.99 10.86
C GLU A 106 -16.16 1.73 12.08
N VAL A 107 -17.35 2.32 11.93
CA VAL A 107 -18.09 2.90 13.06
C VAL A 107 -18.88 1.77 13.71
N ILE A 108 -18.65 1.55 15.00
CA ILE A 108 -19.34 0.54 15.80
C ILE A 108 -20.21 1.23 16.86
N PRO A 109 -21.22 0.54 17.43
CA PRO A 109 -22.10 1.14 18.44
C PRO A 109 -21.34 1.68 19.67
N GLU A 110 -20.21 1.05 20.04
CA GLU A 110 -19.38 1.45 21.19
C GLU A 110 -18.23 2.42 20.83
N GLY A 111 -18.13 2.89 19.58
CA GLY A 111 -17.09 3.81 19.14
C GLY A 111 -16.56 3.53 17.72
N PHE A 112 -15.24 3.41 17.58
CA PHE A 112 -14.58 3.19 16.30
C PHE A 112 -13.75 1.92 16.36
N ARG A 113 -13.85 1.11 15.31
CA ARG A 113 -12.98 -0.04 15.06
C ARG A 113 -12.03 0.31 13.92
N CYS A 114 -10.74 0.09 14.14
CA CYS A 114 -9.68 0.27 13.16
C CYS A 114 -9.04 -1.08 12.87
N LEU A 115 -8.91 -1.41 11.59
CA LEU A 115 -8.27 -2.61 11.11
C LEU A 115 -6.98 -2.24 10.40
N VAL A 116 -5.89 -2.91 10.77
CA VAL A 116 -4.57 -2.68 10.20
C VAL A 116 -4.10 -3.94 9.50
N LEU A 117 -3.75 -3.80 8.22
CA LEU A 117 -3.17 -4.85 7.40
C LEU A 117 -1.76 -4.44 7.01
N ALA A 118 -0.75 -5.09 7.58
CA ALA A 118 0.66 -4.78 7.33
C ALA A 118 1.49 -6.05 7.32
N MET A 119 2.31 -6.23 6.27
CA MET A 119 3.22 -7.39 6.14
C MET A 119 2.54 -8.77 6.28
N GLY A 120 1.27 -8.87 5.87
CA GLY A 120 0.46 -10.08 6.03
C GLY A 120 -0.07 -10.31 7.46
N LEU A 121 0.21 -9.41 8.39
CA LEU A 121 -0.38 -9.39 9.73
C LEU A 121 -1.63 -8.52 9.73
N ARG A 122 -2.63 -8.95 10.50
CA ARG A 122 -3.88 -8.24 10.73
C ARG A 122 -3.98 -7.87 12.20
N GLY A 123 -4.04 -6.58 12.50
CA GLY A 123 -4.39 -6.06 13.82
C GLY A 123 -5.76 -5.43 13.81
N VAL A 124 -6.47 -5.53 14.93
CA VAL A 124 -7.75 -4.86 15.14
C VAL A 124 -7.65 -4.07 16.43
N GLY A 125 -8.06 -2.81 16.39
CA GLY A 125 -8.12 -1.94 17.54
C GLY A 125 -9.48 -1.28 17.63
N GLU A 126 -10.00 -1.18 18.84
CA GLU A 126 -11.25 -0.48 19.12
C GLU A 126 -10.95 0.68 20.06
N GLY A 127 -11.69 1.77 19.91
CA GLY A 127 -11.51 2.95 20.74
C GLY A 127 -12.73 3.85 20.70
N ARG A 128 -12.84 4.74 21.68
CA ARG A 128 -13.91 5.76 21.70
C ARG A 128 -13.70 6.84 20.63
N SER A 129 -12.49 6.92 20.08
CA SER A 129 -12.12 7.81 18.97
C SER A 129 -11.31 7.07 17.90
N LYS A 130 -11.29 7.61 16.67
CA LYS A 130 -10.48 7.07 15.56
C LYS A 130 -8.99 6.96 15.91
N LYS A 131 -8.46 7.95 16.66
CA LYS A 131 -7.07 7.96 17.15
C LYS A 131 -6.79 6.79 18.09
N GLN A 132 -7.63 6.56 19.10
CA GLN A 132 -7.49 5.42 20.01
C GLN A 132 -7.56 4.09 19.25
N ALA A 133 -8.53 3.94 18.35
CA ALA A 133 -8.68 2.72 17.56
C ALA A 133 -7.42 2.43 16.72
N LYS A 134 -6.83 3.46 16.10
CA LYS A 134 -5.62 3.35 15.27
C LYS A 134 -4.38 2.95 16.09
N VAL A 135 -4.19 3.56 17.25
CA VAL A 135 -3.09 3.23 18.20
C VAL A 135 -3.24 1.81 18.72
N MET A 136 -4.45 1.42 19.12
CA MET A 136 -4.75 0.07 19.60
C MET A 136 -4.51 -0.99 18.52
N ALA A 137 -4.87 -0.70 17.26
CA ALA A 137 -4.67 -1.63 16.15
C ALA A 137 -3.19 -1.81 15.81
N GLY A 138 -2.40 -0.74 15.90
CA GLY A 138 -0.94 -0.79 15.80
C GLY A 138 -0.32 -1.68 16.86
N HIS A 139 -0.64 -1.46 18.14
CA HIS A 139 -0.15 -2.31 19.24
C HIS A 139 -0.59 -3.76 19.12
N CYS A 140 -1.83 -4.02 18.71
CA CYS A 140 -2.37 -5.37 18.56
C CYS A 140 -1.63 -6.15 17.46
N SER A 141 -1.22 -5.49 16.37
CA SER A 141 -0.46 -6.12 15.27
C SER A 141 0.93 -6.64 15.70
N PHE A 142 1.53 -6.04 16.73
CA PHE A 142 2.86 -6.41 17.23
C PHE A 142 2.85 -7.44 18.37
N LYS A 143 1.68 -7.75 18.93
CA LYS A 143 1.55 -8.69 20.05
C LYS A 143 1.45 -10.12 19.51
N LYS A 144 2.61 -10.77 19.34
CA LYS A 144 2.73 -12.19 18.99
C LYS A 144 2.67 -13.08 20.22
#